data_AF-A0A917LHE1-F1
#
_entry.id   AF-A0A917LHE1-F1
#
_cell.length_a   1.000
_cell.length_b   1.000
_cell.length_c   1.000
_cell.angle_alpha   90.00
_cell.angle_beta   90.00
_cell.angle_gamma   90.00
#
_symmetry.space_group_name_H-M   'P 1'
#
loop_
_entity.id
_entity.type
_entity.pdbx_description
1 polymer ?
#
loop_
_entity_poly.entity_id
_entity_poly.type
_entity_poly.pdbx_seq_one_letter_code
_entity_poly.pdbx_strand_id
1 'polypeptide(L)'
;MRNMLKNQRGITLIELLAVMVIIGIIAAIAVPAITGTINNAEQKADEATNKLIEEVALRYAIDRNLTTTTTVPIATSGTTNDDLVDLGYLNAVPEWNKDANRRATATITVTNGRYSVSLTAPSSP
;
A
#
# COMPACT_ATOMS: atom_id res chain seq x y z
N MET A 1 33.10 57.30 9.88
CA MET A 1 32.45 55.98 9.74
C MET A 1 31.49 55.80 10.90
N ARG A 2 30.17 55.73 10.64
CA ARG A 2 29.14 55.54 11.69
C ARG A 2 28.99 54.04 11.95
N ASN A 3 29.46 53.57 13.11
CA ASN A 3 29.26 52.19 13.52
C ASN A 3 27.84 52.03 14.09
N MET A 4 27.00 51.33 13.34
CA MET A 4 25.68 50.88 13.79
C MET A 4 25.88 49.70 14.73
N LEU A 5 25.81 49.92 16.05
CA LEU A 5 25.78 48.83 17.02
C LEU A 5 24.47 48.05 16.83
N LYS A 6 24.57 46.84 16.29
CA LYS A 6 23.44 45.92 16.13
C LYS A 6 22.97 45.46 17.51
N ASN A 7 21.73 45.81 17.84
CA ASN A 7 21.07 45.40 19.08
C ASN A 7 20.70 43.90 18.99
N GLN A 8 21.56 43.02 19.48
CA GLN A 8 21.25 41.59 19.60
C GLN A 8 20.40 41.38 20.86
N ARG A 9 19.09 41.56 20.72
CA ARG A 9 18.14 41.10 21.75
C ARG A 9 18.06 39.57 21.63
N GLY A 10 18.63 38.86 22.60
CA GLY A 10 18.54 37.41 22.68
C GLY A 10 17.12 36.96 23.03
N ILE A 11 16.65 35.90 22.38
CA ILE A 11 15.44 35.19 22.79
C ILE A 11 15.65 34.63 24.20
N THR A 12 14.63 34.73 25.05
CA THR A 12 14.70 34.16 26.40
C THR A 12 14.38 32.67 26.35
N LEU A 13 15.00 31.88 27.24
CA LEU A 13 14.71 30.43 27.32
C LEU A 13 13.23 30.15 27.62
N ILE A 14 12.56 31.05 28.34
CA ILE A 14 11.14 30.90 28.67
C ILE A 14 10.23 31.07 27.47
N GLU A 15 10.59 31.92 26.51
CA GLU A 15 9.86 32.06 25.24
C GLU A 15 9.95 30.78 24.40
N LEU A 16 11.14 30.16 24.32
CA LEU A 16 11.29 28.87 23.64
C LEU A 16 10.57 27.73 24.36
N LEU A 17 10.57 27.75 25.70
CA LEU A 17 9.92 26.73 26.50
C LEU A 17 8.40 26.76 26.32
N ALA A 18 7.79 27.94 26.32
CA ALA A 18 6.34 28.08 26.08
C ALA A 18 5.92 27.52 24.71
N VAL A 19 6.73 27.74 23.67
CA VAL A 19 6.47 27.21 22.32
C VAL A 19 6.55 25.68 22.29
N MET A 20 7.57 25.10 22.92
CA MET A 20 7.73 23.63 22.98
C MET A 20 6.55 22.94 23.67
N VAL A 21 6.01 23.56 24.73
CA VAL A 21 4.81 23.04 25.42
C VAL A 21 3.61 23.01 24.49
N ILE A 22 3.36 24.10 23.75
CA ILE A 22 2.23 24.17 22.80
C ILE A 22 2.40 23.14 21.68
N ILE A 23 3.60 23.03 21.08
CA ILE A 23 3.89 22.02 20.05
C ILE A 23 3.72 20.61 20.61
N GLY A 24 4.13 20.35 21.86
CA GLY A 24 3.97 19.06 22.52
C GLY A 24 2.51 18.64 22.67
N ILE A 25 1.63 19.57 23.07
CA ILE A 25 0.18 19.31 23.18
C ILE A 25 -0.43 19.02 21.82
N ILE A 26 -0.08 19.81 20.79
CA ILE A 26 -0.57 19.60 19.42
C ILE A 26 -0.09 18.25 18.88
N ALA A 27 1.20 17.93 19.05
CA ALA A 27 1.80 16.68 18.58
C ALA A 27 1.15 15.45 19.23
N ALA A 28 0.83 15.52 20.52
CA ALA A 28 0.18 14.40 21.24
C ALA A 28 -1.17 14.00 20.61
N ILE A 29 -1.93 14.94 20.07
CA ILE A 29 -3.22 14.67 19.40
C ILE A 29 -3.01 14.39 17.90
N ALA A 30 -2.13 15.14 17.24
CA ALA A 30 -1.92 15.07 15.80
C ALA A 30 -1.29 13.75 15.34
N VAL A 31 -0.28 13.24 16.07
CA VAL A 31 0.42 12.01 15.68
C VAL A 31 -0.51 10.79 15.57
N PRO A 32 -1.31 10.41 16.59
CA PRO A 32 -2.20 9.26 16.46
C PRO A 32 -3.29 9.46 15.39
N ALA A 33 -3.80 10.69 15.23
CA ALA A 33 -4.80 11.00 14.21
C ALA A 33 -4.24 10.81 12.79
N ILE A 34 -3.06 11.36 12.51
CA ILE A 34 -2.39 11.27 11.20
C ILE A 34 -1.99 9.81 10.91
N THR A 35 -1.39 9.12 11.88
CA THR A 35 -1.03 7.69 11.74
C THR A 35 -2.26 6.82 11.45
N GLY A 36 -3.39 7.08 12.11
CA GLY A 36 -4.65 6.40 11.81
C GLY A 36 -5.14 6.64 10.38
N THR A 37 -5.10 7.89 9.90
CA THR A 37 -5.47 8.23 8.52
C THR A 37 -4.56 7.57 7.49
N ILE A 38 -3.24 7.58 7.72
CA ILE A 38 -2.26 6.91 6.85
C ILE A 38 -2.57 5.42 6.78
N ASN A 39 -2.68 4.75 7.94
CA ASN A 39 -3.02 3.32 8.00
C ASN A 39 -4.29 2.96 7.21
N ASN A 40 -5.32 3.83 7.24
CA ASN A 40 -6.55 3.63 6.49
C ASN A 40 -6.37 3.88 4.99
N ALA A 41 -5.57 4.86 4.59
CA ALA A 41 -5.24 5.12 3.19
C ALA A 41 -4.45 3.96 2.58
N GLU A 42 -3.48 3.42 3.33
CA GLU A 42 -2.70 2.24 2.94
C GLU A 42 -3.59 1.01 2.75
N GLN A 43 -4.49 0.74 3.70
CA GLN A 43 -5.45 -0.37 3.58
C GLN A 43 -6.34 -0.22 2.34
N LYS A 44 -6.84 0.98 2.05
CA LYS A 44 -7.64 1.24 0.85
C LYS A 44 -6.85 1.06 -0.44
N ALA A 45 -5.57 1.44 -0.45
CA ALA A 45 -4.69 1.22 -1.59
C ALA A 45 -4.45 -0.27 -1.83
N ASP A 46 -4.26 -1.05 -0.76
CA ASP A 46 -4.12 -2.51 -0.83
C ASP A 46 -5.41 -3.17 -1.32
N GLU A 47 -6.58 -2.73 -0.85
CA GLU A 47 -7.89 -3.21 -1.34
C GLU A 47 -8.09 -2.92 -2.83
N ALA A 48 -7.69 -1.73 -3.30
CA ALA A 48 -7.77 -1.39 -4.71
C ALA A 48 -6.83 -2.26 -5.56
N THR A 49 -5.64 -2.54 -5.04
CA THR A 49 -4.67 -3.45 -5.67
C THR A 49 -5.21 -4.87 -5.77
N ASN A 50 -5.88 -5.36 -4.73
CA ASN A 50 -6.55 -6.66 -4.75
C ASN A 50 -7.63 -6.73 -5.86
N LYS A 51 -8.49 -5.70 -5.96
CA LYS A 51 -9.50 -5.65 -7.03
C LYS A 51 -8.89 -5.65 -8.43
N LEU A 52 -7.83 -4.89 -8.63
CA LEU A 52 -7.09 -4.88 -9.90
C LEU A 52 -6.65 -6.30 -10.29
N ILE A 53 -6.05 -7.03 -9.35
CA ILE A 53 -5.58 -8.39 -9.58
C ILE A 53 -6.73 -9.35 -9.88
N GLU A 54 -7.84 -9.25 -9.15
CA GLU A 54 -9.03 -10.07 -9.41
C GLU A 54 -9.55 -9.86 -10.84
N GLU A 55 -9.62 -8.62 -11.31
CA GLU A 55 -10.03 -8.28 -12.68
C GLU A 55 -9.06 -8.85 -13.72
N VAL A 56 -7.75 -8.73 -13.49
CA VAL A 56 -6.70 -9.25 -14.37
C VAL A 56 -6.76 -10.79 -14.43
N ALA A 57 -6.92 -11.47 -13.30
CA ALA A 57 -7.06 -12.91 -13.22
C ALA A 57 -8.34 -13.41 -13.89
N LEU A 58 -9.46 -12.68 -13.73
CA LEU A 58 -10.70 -12.97 -14.44
C LEU A 58 -10.52 -12.84 -15.96
N ARG A 59 -9.86 -11.77 -16.42
CA ARG A 59 -9.56 -11.57 -17.84
C ARG A 59 -8.70 -12.71 -18.38
N TYR A 60 -7.67 -13.13 -17.65
CA TYR A 60 -6.86 -14.30 -17.97
C TYR A 60 -7.72 -15.57 -18.10
N ALA A 61 -8.66 -15.78 -17.17
CA ALA A 61 -9.55 -16.94 -17.20
C ALA A 61 -10.44 -16.98 -18.46
N ILE A 62 -10.97 -15.81 -18.84
CA ILE A 62 -11.83 -15.64 -20.02
C ILE A 62 -11.01 -15.85 -21.31
N ASP A 63 -9.87 -15.18 -21.44
CA ASP A 63 -9.04 -15.23 -22.65
C ASP A 63 -8.47 -16.63 -22.90
N ARG A 64 -8.18 -17.39 -21.83
CA ARG A 64 -7.73 -18.80 -21.91
C ARG A 64 -8.89 -19.81 -21.91
N ASN A 65 -10.13 -19.36 -21.79
CA ASN A 65 -11.32 -20.19 -21.68
C ASN A 65 -11.13 -21.34 -20.67
N LEU A 66 -10.68 -21.00 -19.46
CA LEU A 66 -10.37 -22.00 -18.43
C LEU A 66 -11.62 -22.80 -18.08
N THR A 67 -11.52 -24.12 -18.16
CA THR A 67 -12.62 -25.05 -17.84
C THR A 67 -12.48 -25.69 -16.46
N THR A 68 -11.33 -25.47 -15.81
CA THR A 68 -11.00 -26.06 -14.50
C THR A 68 -10.46 -24.99 -13.56
N THR A 69 -10.63 -25.20 -12.26
CA THR A 69 -10.06 -24.35 -11.23
C THR A 69 -8.54 -24.31 -11.39
N THR A 70 -8.00 -23.11 -11.58
CA THR A 70 -6.58 -22.86 -11.82
C THR A 70 -6.07 -21.85 -10.83
N THR A 71 -4.93 -22.13 -10.24
CA THR A 71 -4.22 -21.21 -9.35
C THR A 71 -3.19 -20.46 -10.17
N VAL A 72 -3.28 -19.14 -10.18
CA VAL A 72 -2.31 -18.28 -10.85
C VAL A 72 -1.48 -17.58 -9.79
N PRO A 73 -0.17 -17.86 -9.70
CA PRO A 73 0.69 -17.12 -8.81
C PRO A 73 0.79 -15.68 -9.33
N ILE A 74 0.49 -14.71 -8.47
CA ILE A 74 0.93 -13.32 -8.70
C ILE A 74 2.31 -13.23 -8.07
N ALA A 75 3.33 -12.97 -8.89
CA ALA A 75 4.67 -12.82 -8.36
C ALA A 75 4.70 -11.60 -7.45
N THR A 76 5.64 -11.57 -6.51
CA THR A 76 6.04 -10.34 -5.82
C THR A 76 7.17 -9.69 -6.59
N SER A 77 7.28 -8.36 -6.54
CA SER A 77 8.42 -7.60 -7.09
C SER A 77 9.73 -8.34 -6.81
N GLY A 78 10.43 -8.79 -7.86
CA GLY A 78 11.70 -9.51 -7.75
C GLY A 78 11.66 -11.04 -7.92
N THR A 79 10.52 -11.64 -8.26
CA THR A 79 10.45 -13.06 -8.66
C THR A 79 10.35 -13.14 -10.18
N THR A 80 11.17 -13.98 -10.81
CA THR A 80 11.41 -13.98 -12.27
C THR A 80 10.32 -14.61 -13.13
N ASN A 81 9.26 -15.15 -12.54
CA ASN A 81 8.16 -15.78 -13.29
C ASN A 81 6.82 -15.20 -12.79
N ASP A 82 6.33 -14.15 -13.45
CA ASP A 82 4.95 -13.69 -13.27
C ASP A 82 4.19 -13.97 -14.56
N ASP A 83 3.43 -15.05 -14.56
CA ASP A 83 2.66 -15.46 -15.74
C ASP A 83 1.72 -14.32 -16.21
N LEU A 84 1.21 -13.44 -15.33
CA LEU A 84 0.31 -12.37 -15.74
C LEU A 84 1.06 -11.20 -16.40
N VAL A 85 2.28 -10.90 -15.95
CA VAL A 85 3.15 -9.90 -16.59
C VAL A 85 3.70 -10.43 -17.91
N ASP A 86 4.23 -11.65 -17.91
CA ASP A 86 4.83 -12.29 -19.09
C ASP A 86 3.79 -12.51 -20.20
N LEU A 87 2.55 -12.80 -19.83
CA LEU A 87 1.44 -12.96 -20.77
C LEU A 87 0.76 -11.63 -21.12
N GLY A 88 1.23 -10.50 -20.61
CA GLY A 88 0.78 -9.15 -20.99
C GLY A 88 -0.57 -8.74 -20.41
N TYR A 89 -1.07 -9.43 -19.38
CA TYR A 89 -2.28 -9.02 -18.64
C TYR A 89 -1.98 -7.91 -17.64
N LEU A 90 -0.71 -7.80 -17.22
CA LEU A 90 -0.24 -6.78 -16.29
C LEU A 90 1.06 -6.14 -16.78
N ASN A 91 1.22 -4.83 -16.57
CA ASN A 91 2.44 -4.12 -17.01
C ASN A 91 3.61 -4.30 -16.03
N ALA A 92 3.30 -4.46 -14.75
CA ALA A 92 4.26 -4.68 -13.68
C ALA A 92 3.53 -5.27 -12.47
N VAL A 93 4.25 -6.05 -11.68
CA VAL A 93 3.73 -6.60 -10.43
C VAL A 93 3.21 -5.47 -9.52
N PRO A 94 2.01 -5.57 -8.95
CA PRO A 94 1.49 -4.54 -8.06
C PRO A 94 2.19 -4.62 -6.70
N GLU A 95 2.36 -3.49 -6.04
CA GLU A 95 2.98 -3.44 -4.71
C GLU A 95 1.91 -3.14 -3.65
N TRP A 96 1.95 -3.90 -2.56
CA TRP A 96 1.14 -3.67 -1.38
C TRP A 96 1.94 -2.84 -0.37
N ASN A 97 1.26 -1.89 0.26
CA ASN A 97 1.87 -0.99 1.23
C ASN A 97 2.10 -1.71 2.58
N LYS A 98 1.22 -2.64 2.97
CA LYS A 98 1.40 -3.44 4.19
C LYS A 98 1.87 -4.86 3.93
N ASP A 99 2.89 -5.26 4.71
CA ASP A 99 3.59 -6.54 4.58
C ASP A 99 2.70 -7.79 4.68
N ALA A 100 1.58 -7.70 5.40
CA ALA A 100 0.69 -8.84 5.63
C ALA A 100 -0.15 -9.26 4.39
N ASN A 101 -0.25 -8.41 3.37
CA ASN A 101 -0.93 -8.74 2.10
C ASN A 101 0.05 -9.12 0.98
N ARG A 102 1.35 -9.23 1.27
CA ARG A 102 2.41 -9.30 0.26
C ARG A 102 2.38 -10.47 -0.72
N ARG A 103 1.45 -11.44 -0.70
CA ARG A 103 1.52 -12.59 -1.65
C ARG A 103 0.16 -13.24 -1.89
N ALA A 104 -0.81 -12.43 -2.31
CA ALA A 104 -2.13 -12.92 -2.63
C ALA A 104 -2.06 -13.84 -3.86
N THR A 105 -2.10 -15.16 -3.69
CA THR A 105 -2.29 -16.05 -4.83
C THR A 105 -3.71 -15.87 -5.34
N ALA A 106 -3.90 -15.65 -6.65
CA ALA A 106 -5.24 -15.63 -7.24
C ALA A 106 -5.65 -17.07 -7.56
N THR A 107 -6.73 -17.51 -6.93
CA THR A 107 -7.37 -18.78 -7.24
C THR A 107 -8.58 -18.50 -8.10
N ILE A 108 -8.52 -18.93 -9.36
CA ILE A 108 -9.64 -18.84 -10.30
C ILE A 108 -10.43 -20.13 -10.18
N THR A 109 -11.67 -20.04 -9.69
CA THR A 109 -12.59 -21.17 -9.62
C THR A 109 -13.59 -21.08 -10.77
N VAL A 110 -13.79 -22.21 -11.45
CA VAL A 110 -14.76 -22.34 -12.55
C VAL A 110 -15.87 -23.26 -12.09
N THR A 111 -17.08 -22.71 -11.93
CA THR A 111 -18.27 -23.48 -11.54
C THR A 111 -19.37 -23.26 -12.56
N ASN A 112 -19.78 -24.31 -13.27
CA ASN A 112 -20.85 -24.28 -14.27
C ASN A 112 -20.69 -23.15 -15.32
N GLY A 113 -19.47 -22.92 -15.79
CA GLY A 113 -19.16 -21.87 -16.78
C GLY A 113 -19.11 -20.44 -16.22
N ARG A 114 -19.16 -20.27 -14.89
CA ARG A 114 -18.92 -18.99 -14.22
C ARG A 114 -17.53 -18.97 -13.60
N TYR A 115 -16.82 -17.87 -13.82
CA TYR A 115 -15.53 -17.59 -13.18
C TYR A 115 -15.76 -16.84 -11.86
N SER A 116 -15.09 -17.27 -10.80
CA SER A 116 -14.94 -16.51 -9.56
C SER A 116 -13.48 -16.50 -9.16
N VAL A 117 -12.95 -15.33 -8.78
CA VAL A 117 -11.57 -15.18 -8.33
C VAL A 117 -11.58 -14.96 -6.82
N SER A 118 -10.69 -15.65 -6.11
CA SER A 118 -10.39 -15.35 -4.71
C SER A 118 -8.90 -15.10 -4.53
N LEU A 119 -8.58 -14.09 -3.74
CA LEU A 119 -7.22 -13.78 -3.34
C LEU A 119 -6.92 -14.42 -1.99
N THR A 120 -5.89 -15.26 -1.94
CA THR A 120 -5.44 -15.91 -0.71
C THR A 120 -4.10 -15.32 -0.31
N ALA A 121 -4.06 -14.58 0.79
CA ALA A 121 -2.81 -14.12 1.40
C ALA A 121 -1.85 -15.31 1.64
N PRO A 122 -0.52 -15.12 1.58
CA PRO A 122 0.39 -16.21 1.89
C PRO A 122 0.12 -16.68 3.31
N SER A 123 0.03 -17.99 3.50
CA SER A 123 0.12 -18.54 4.86
C SER A 123 1.44 -18.08 5.47
N SER A 124 1.38 -17.35 6.58
CA SER A 124 2.55 -17.14 7.43
C SER A 124 3.15 -18.50 7.77
N PRO A 125 4.49 -18.69 7.71
CA PRO A 125 5.12 -19.89 8.21
C PRO A 125 4.89 -20.09 9.71
#